data_AF-A0A969HJ96-F1
#
_entry.id   AF-A0A969HJ96-F1
#
_cell.length_a   1.000
_cell.length_b   1.000
_cell.length_c   1.000
_cell.angle_alpha   90.00
_cell.angle_beta   90.00
_cell.angle_gamma   90.00
#
_symmetry.space_group_name_H-M   'P 1'
#
loop_
_entity.id
_entity.type
_entity.pdbx_description
1 polymer ?
#
loop_
_entity_poly.entity_id
_entity_poly.type
_entity_poly.pdbx_seq_one_letter_code
_entity_poly.pdbx_strand_id
1 'polypeptide(L)'
;MQITDNFGQVVEYTPPLPPTQVLRSEHAYLMSHILADNEARTPAFGPNSPAKVEISHLVLVQEDRALVDAFGQRIHGQWPGKITKEDTIKPEKMVTAPLRPDRNALGSWRGDKRYGASGFFQVQQNGDRWFLADPQGYPFWSIGVTGVRPISEGNSLAGVSLVSGREHLFAELPHRNGPYAQAYQGADYISFYAWNILRKYGSFEAWADQTSERLQNWGINTLGNWSHHTILSRSRLPHTRTLRTTDLEALTIHKNIRDVFDPAWATHVDSVFAAEAQPYAQDSLLIGYFVDNEQPWQNLELLRAPKDRALRKHWQAFVQERYPDLTLLNRAWNANFKEWEDVRYLAREHLPRGPHFQTDMEAFEARFAEQYFQTVRTLLKKHDPNHLYLGCRFTRRLPPAPHRRDCRAIL
;
A
#
# COMPACT_ATOMS: atom_id res chain seq x y z
N MET A 1 -17.14 -30.68 -4.90
CA MET A 1 -17.53 -29.34 -4.39
C MET A 1 -18.76 -28.89 -5.16
N GLN A 2 -19.78 -28.38 -4.49
CA GLN A 2 -21.02 -27.88 -5.10
C GLN A 2 -21.34 -26.51 -4.51
N ILE A 3 -21.39 -25.47 -5.34
CA ILE A 3 -21.85 -24.12 -4.94
C ILE A 3 -23.23 -23.89 -5.53
N THR A 4 -24.19 -23.48 -4.70
CA THR A 4 -25.52 -23.06 -5.13
C THR A 4 -25.77 -21.58 -4.88
N ASP A 5 -26.57 -20.95 -5.73
CA ASP A 5 -27.04 -19.59 -5.53
C ASP A 5 -28.22 -19.53 -4.53
N ASN A 6 -28.73 -18.32 -4.29
CA ASN A 6 -29.82 -18.05 -3.36
C ASN A 6 -31.19 -18.64 -3.80
N PHE A 7 -31.29 -19.17 -5.02
CA PHE A 7 -32.47 -19.85 -5.55
C PHE A 7 -32.28 -21.37 -5.58
N GLY A 8 -31.16 -21.88 -5.06
CA GLY A 8 -30.83 -23.29 -5.06
C GLY A 8 -30.28 -23.80 -6.40
N GLN A 9 -29.94 -22.91 -7.34
CA GLN A 9 -29.33 -23.32 -8.61
C GLN A 9 -27.84 -23.57 -8.44
N VAL A 10 -27.35 -24.68 -8.99
CA VAL A 10 -25.93 -25.03 -8.94
C VAL A 10 -25.15 -24.11 -9.88
N VAL A 11 -24.27 -23.29 -9.31
CA VAL A 11 -23.43 -22.33 -10.05
C VAL A 11 -22.07 -22.92 -10.38
N GLU A 12 -21.58 -23.85 -9.55
CA GLU A 12 -20.32 -24.55 -9.77
C GLU A 12 -20.41 -25.98 -9.22
N TYR A 13 -19.95 -26.95 -10.02
CA TYR A 13 -19.86 -28.34 -9.62
C TYR A 13 -18.50 -28.91 -10.02
N THR A 14 -17.75 -29.39 -9.02
CA THR A 14 -16.53 -30.17 -9.23
C THR A 14 -16.79 -31.60 -8.78
N PRO A 15 -16.75 -32.59 -9.69
CA PRO A 15 -16.93 -33.99 -9.34
C PRO A 15 -15.80 -34.47 -8.41
N PRO A 16 -16.10 -35.35 -7.44
CA PRO A 16 -15.10 -35.83 -6.50
C PRO A 16 -14.08 -36.75 -7.22
N LEU A 17 -12.80 -36.50 -6.98
CA LEU A 17 -11.75 -37.51 -7.22
C LEU A 17 -11.90 -38.63 -6.17
N PRO A 18 -11.48 -39.88 -6.46
CA PRO A 18 -11.49 -40.95 -5.47
C PRO A 18 -10.69 -40.49 -4.23
N PRO A 19 -11.29 -40.52 -3.03
CA PRO A 19 -10.71 -39.87 -1.87
C PRO A 19 -9.58 -40.73 -1.30
N THR A 20 -8.35 -40.19 -1.30
CA THR A 20 -7.28 -40.69 -0.44
C THR A 20 -7.35 -39.91 0.88
N GLN A 21 -7.74 -40.56 1.97
CA GLN A 21 -7.73 -39.93 3.28
C GLN A 21 -6.28 -39.79 3.76
N VAL A 22 -5.75 -38.57 3.70
CA VAL A 22 -4.36 -38.26 4.13
C VAL A 22 -4.31 -37.36 5.37
N LEU A 23 -5.47 -37.03 5.96
CA LEU A 23 -5.60 -36.30 7.22
C LEU A 23 -6.36 -37.17 8.23
N ARG A 24 -5.88 -37.19 9.48
CA ARG A 24 -6.63 -37.86 10.55
C ARG A 24 -7.95 -37.13 10.81
N SER A 25 -8.99 -37.89 11.13
CA SER A 25 -10.38 -37.43 11.36
C SER A 25 -10.47 -36.25 12.34
N GLU A 26 -9.60 -36.21 13.34
CA GLU A 26 -9.59 -35.19 14.40
C GLU A 26 -9.12 -33.82 13.88
N HIS A 27 -8.20 -33.80 12.92
CA HIS A 27 -7.73 -32.56 12.29
C HIS A 27 -8.76 -32.02 11.27
N ALA A 28 -9.47 -32.91 10.57
CA ALA A 28 -10.56 -32.52 9.67
C ALA A 28 -11.73 -31.90 10.43
N TYR A 29 -12.02 -32.39 11.64
CA TYR A 29 -13.01 -31.83 12.56
C TYR A 29 -12.62 -30.42 13.07
N LEU A 30 -11.35 -30.20 13.42
CA LEU A 30 -10.86 -28.87 13.80
C LEU A 30 -11.00 -27.85 12.65
N MET A 31 -10.70 -28.26 11.41
CA MET A 31 -10.85 -27.39 10.24
C MET A 31 -12.31 -27.07 9.93
N SER A 32 -13.23 -28.04 10.01
CA SER A 32 -14.66 -27.79 9.81
C SER A 32 -15.24 -26.92 10.93
N HIS A 33 -14.77 -27.08 12.17
CA HIS A 33 -15.20 -26.25 13.30
C HIS A 33 -14.74 -24.78 13.17
N ILE A 34 -13.49 -24.54 12.74
CA ILE A 34 -12.98 -23.17 12.45
C ILE A 34 -13.76 -22.53 11.30
N LEU A 35 -14.12 -23.31 10.28
CA LEU A 35 -14.91 -22.82 9.15
C LEU A 35 -16.40 -22.67 9.46
N ALA A 36 -16.92 -23.31 10.50
CA ALA A 36 -18.30 -23.11 10.99
C ALA A 36 -18.42 -21.90 11.93
N ASP A 37 -17.32 -21.45 12.54
CA ASP A 37 -17.28 -20.31 13.44
C ASP A 37 -17.54 -18.98 12.70
N ASN A 38 -18.59 -18.26 13.12
CA ASN A 38 -18.96 -16.97 12.56
C ASN A 38 -17.90 -15.89 12.85
N GLU A 39 -17.23 -15.92 14.01
CA GLU A 39 -16.16 -14.98 14.34
C GLU A 39 -14.94 -15.21 13.42
N ALA A 40 -14.56 -16.47 13.21
CA ALA A 40 -13.46 -16.83 12.32
C ALA A 40 -13.73 -16.48 10.84
N ARG A 41 -15.00 -16.52 10.40
CA ARG A 41 -15.42 -16.17 9.03
C ARG A 41 -15.65 -14.67 8.81
N THR A 42 -15.85 -13.90 9.87
CA THR A 42 -16.16 -12.45 9.80
C THR A 42 -15.17 -11.65 8.95
N PRO A 43 -13.84 -11.88 9.00
CA PRO A 43 -12.90 -11.15 8.14
C PRO A 43 -13.10 -11.38 6.64
N ALA A 44 -13.62 -12.55 6.24
CA ALA A 44 -13.80 -12.92 4.83
C ALA A 44 -15.22 -12.63 4.29
N PHE A 45 -16.25 -12.80 5.13
CA PHE A 45 -17.66 -12.74 4.69
C PHE A 45 -18.51 -11.68 5.42
N GLY A 46 -17.94 -10.98 6.39
CA GLY A 46 -18.66 -10.05 7.26
C GLY A 46 -19.42 -10.74 8.41
N PRO A 47 -19.80 -9.98 9.45
CA PRO A 47 -20.40 -10.54 10.68
C PRO A 47 -21.82 -11.06 10.50
N ASN A 48 -22.50 -10.69 9.40
CA ASN A 48 -23.89 -11.01 9.13
C ASN A 48 -24.07 -11.85 7.84
N SER A 49 -23.06 -12.63 7.45
CA SER A 49 -23.18 -13.47 6.25
C SER A 49 -24.29 -14.52 6.43
N PRO A 50 -25.36 -14.50 5.62
CA PRO A 50 -26.43 -15.48 5.69
C PRO A 50 -26.05 -16.84 5.08
N ALA A 51 -24.79 -17.00 4.63
CA ALA A 51 -24.32 -18.22 4.01
C ALA A 51 -24.27 -19.37 5.02
N LYS A 52 -25.10 -20.39 4.79
CA LYS A 52 -24.97 -21.71 5.41
C LYS A 52 -24.00 -22.53 4.57
N VAL A 53 -22.80 -22.78 5.09
CA VAL A 53 -21.78 -23.58 4.41
C VAL A 53 -21.74 -24.94 5.09
N GLU A 54 -22.11 -25.99 4.37
CA GLU A 54 -21.91 -27.38 4.81
C GLU A 54 -20.58 -27.88 4.24
N ILE A 55 -19.67 -28.32 5.10
CA ILE A 55 -18.35 -28.81 4.71
C ILE A 55 -18.28 -30.29 5.03
N SER A 56 -18.20 -31.10 3.98
CA SER A 56 -18.00 -32.55 4.07
C SER A 56 -16.90 -32.97 3.09
N HIS A 57 -16.28 -34.12 3.35
CA HIS A 57 -15.28 -34.75 2.47
C HIS A 57 -14.07 -33.87 2.13
N LEU A 58 -13.36 -33.40 3.16
CA LEU A 58 -12.05 -32.76 3.00
C LEU A 58 -11.05 -33.78 2.45
N VAL A 59 -10.58 -33.52 1.24
CA VAL A 59 -9.49 -34.25 0.59
C VAL A 59 -8.31 -33.32 0.35
N LEU A 60 -7.14 -33.81 0.67
CA LEU A 60 -5.87 -33.19 0.30
C LEU A 60 -5.52 -33.75 -1.07
N VAL A 61 -5.46 -32.86 -2.06
CA VAL A 61 -5.02 -33.19 -3.41
C VAL A 61 -3.56 -32.77 -3.52
N GLN A 62 -2.68 -33.75 -3.72
CA GLN A 62 -1.31 -33.46 -4.12
C GLN A 62 -1.33 -33.13 -5.62
N GLU A 63 -0.91 -31.92 -5.95
CA GLU A 63 -0.94 -31.41 -7.32
C GLU A 63 0.44 -31.58 -7.96
N ASP A 64 0.67 -32.74 -8.58
CA ASP A 64 1.93 -33.06 -9.28
C ASP A 64 1.94 -32.56 -10.74
N ARG A 65 1.06 -31.62 -11.08
CA ARG A 65 0.86 -31.13 -12.45
C ARG A 65 1.04 -29.61 -12.52
N ALA A 66 1.35 -29.14 -13.71
CA ALA A 66 1.35 -27.71 -13.98
C ALA A 66 -0.04 -27.12 -13.65
N LEU A 67 -0.03 -25.98 -12.98
CA LEU A 67 -1.23 -25.23 -12.56
C LEU A 67 -1.47 -23.98 -13.40
N VAL A 68 -0.39 -23.42 -13.95
CA VAL A 68 -0.36 -22.13 -14.62
C VAL A 68 0.06 -22.31 -16.08
N ASP A 69 -0.75 -21.81 -17.02
CA ASP A 69 -0.44 -21.83 -18.45
C ASP A 69 0.57 -20.74 -18.85
N ALA A 70 0.96 -20.74 -20.13
CA ALA A 70 1.91 -19.78 -20.69
C ALA A 70 1.45 -18.30 -20.59
N PHE A 71 0.17 -18.04 -20.28
CA PHE A 71 -0.39 -16.70 -20.13
C PHE A 71 -0.56 -16.29 -18.67
N GLY A 72 -0.15 -17.14 -17.71
CA GLY A 72 -0.32 -16.90 -16.29
C GLY A 72 -1.72 -17.24 -15.77
N GLN A 73 -2.53 -17.97 -16.55
CA GLN A 73 -3.89 -18.35 -16.16
C GLN A 73 -3.92 -19.75 -15.55
N ARG A 74 -4.91 -20.01 -14.70
CA ARG A 74 -5.14 -21.35 -14.16
C ARG A 74 -5.49 -22.34 -15.28
N ILE A 75 -4.72 -23.41 -15.44
CA ILE A 75 -4.93 -24.42 -16.51
C ILE A 75 -6.32 -25.03 -16.42
N HIS A 76 -6.72 -25.47 -15.23
CA HIS A 76 -7.97 -26.22 -15.00
C HIS A 76 -9.23 -25.37 -14.82
N GLY A 77 -9.14 -24.03 -14.92
CA GLY A 77 -10.32 -23.17 -14.88
C GLY A 77 -10.84 -22.82 -16.28
N GLN A 78 -12.15 -22.64 -16.41
CA GLN A 78 -12.79 -22.19 -17.65
C GLN A 78 -13.72 -21.02 -17.34
N TRP A 79 -13.62 -19.95 -18.11
CA TRP A 79 -14.45 -18.75 -17.96
C TRP A 79 -14.54 -17.99 -19.30
N PRO A 80 -15.60 -17.18 -19.52
CA PRO A 80 -15.71 -16.34 -20.70
C PRO A 80 -14.48 -15.42 -20.84
N GLY A 81 -13.86 -15.42 -22.02
CA GLY A 81 -12.70 -14.57 -22.33
C GLY A 81 -11.33 -15.15 -21.92
N LYS A 82 -11.25 -16.39 -21.43
CA LYS A 82 -9.95 -17.06 -21.20
C LYS A 82 -9.17 -17.16 -22.51
N ILE A 83 -7.90 -16.74 -22.49
CA ILE A 83 -7.01 -16.80 -23.65
C ILE A 83 -6.54 -18.25 -23.83
N THR A 84 -6.66 -18.77 -25.05
CA THR A 84 -6.27 -20.17 -25.36
C THR A 84 -5.15 -20.27 -26.40
N LYS A 85 -4.87 -19.19 -27.14
CA LYS A 85 -3.84 -19.14 -28.20
C LYS A 85 -3.21 -17.75 -28.27
N GLU A 86 -1.92 -17.68 -28.54
CA GLU A 86 -1.16 -16.42 -28.59
C GLU A 86 -1.70 -15.44 -29.64
N ASP A 87 -2.13 -15.94 -30.81
CA ASP A 87 -2.71 -15.13 -31.90
C ASP A 87 -3.97 -14.32 -31.51
N THR A 88 -4.58 -14.63 -30.37
CA THR A 88 -5.73 -13.89 -29.83
C THR A 88 -5.32 -12.68 -28.99
N ILE A 89 -4.04 -12.56 -28.64
CA ILE A 89 -3.48 -11.43 -27.89
C ILE A 89 -3.07 -10.34 -28.87
N LYS A 90 -4.05 -9.61 -29.41
CA LYS A 90 -3.80 -8.44 -30.28
C LYS A 90 -4.23 -7.15 -29.59
N PRO A 91 -3.56 -6.02 -29.85
CA PRO A 91 -4.07 -4.72 -29.45
C PRO A 91 -5.51 -4.55 -29.96
N GLU A 92 -6.45 -4.36 -29.05
CA GLU A 92 -7.82 -4.06 -29.43
C GLU A 92 -7.88 -2.66 -30.03
N LYS A 93 -8.65 -2.50 -31.11
CA LYS A 93 -8.99 -1.17 -31.61
C LYS A 93 -9.86 -0.49 -30.55
N MET A 94 -9.31 0.52 -29.90
CA MET A 94 -10.05 1.26 -28.89
C MET A 94 -11.25 1.96 -29.50
N VAL A 95 -12.41 1.80 -28.87
CA VAL A 95 -13.53 2.70 -29.09
C VAL A 95 -13.22 3.98 -28.31
N THR A 96 -12.82 5.02 -29.03
CA THR A 96 -12.56 6.33 -28.43
C THR A 96 -13.89 6.95 -28.00
N ALA A 97 -14.08 7.08 -26.69
CA ALA A 97 -15.13 7.92 -26.16
C ALA A 97 -14.58 9.35 -26.14
N PRO A 98 -15.27 10.35 -26.72
CA PRO A 98 -14.82 11.73 -26.61
C PRO A 98 -14.74 12.11 -25.13
N LEU A 99 -13.66 12.80 -24.74
CA LEU A 99 -13.58 13.46 -23.44
C LEU A 99 -14.87 14.26 -23.26
N ARG A 100 -15.50 14.14 -22.09
CA ARG A 100 -16.74 14.86 -21.83
C ARG A 100 -16.50 16.36 -22.08
N PRO A 101 -17.42 17.07 -22.76
CA PRO A 101 -17.18 18.46 -23.17
C PRO A 101 -17.02 19.41 -21.99
N ASP A 102 -17.52 19.04 -20.81
CA ASP A 102 -17.36 19.72 -19.54
C ASP A 102 -16.01 19.44 -18.84
N ARG A 103 -15.05 18.80 -19.54
CA ARG A 103 -13.71 18.48 -19.02
C ARG A 103 -12.59 19.09 -19.87
N ASN A 104 -11.49 19.46 -19.22
CA ASN A 104 -10.26 19.84 -19.91
C ASN A 104 -9.38 18.61 -20.18
N ALA A 105 -8.21 18.83 -20.79
CA ALA A 105 -7.28 17.75 -21.15
C ALA A 105 -6.74 16.96 -19.95
N LEU A 106 -6.82 17.51 -18.73
CA LEU A 106 -6.43 16.84 -17.49
C LEU A 106 -7.60 16.11 -16.82
N GLY A 107 -8.80 16.19 -17.39
CA GLY A 107 -10.02 15.66 -16.76
C GLY A 107 -10.56 16.53 -15.63
N SER A 108 -10.19 17.81 -15.55
CA SER A 108 -10.75 18.80 -14.62
C SER A 108 -12.06 19.40 -15.16
N TRP A 109 -12.96 19.81 -14.27
CA TRP A 109 -14.24 20.43 -14.59
C TRP A 109 -14.05 21.84 -15.21
N ARG A 110 -14.49 22.05 -16.46
CA ARG A 110 -14.42 23.34 -17.20
C ARG A 110 -15.53 24.34 -16.82
N GLY A 111 -15.84 24.43 -15.53
CA GLY A 111 -16.82 25.41 -15.05
C GLY A 111 -16.29 26.84 -15.15
N ASP A 112 -17.18 27.80 -14.91
CA ASP A 112 -16.85 29.23 -15.00
C ASP A 112 -15.90 29.70 -13.89
N LYS A 113 -15.89 28.98 -12.76
CA LYS A 113 -15.06 29.33 -11.60
C LYS A 113 -13.69 28.67 -11.68
N ARG A 114 -12.65 29.49 -11.59
CA ARG A 114 -11.25 29.07 -11.39
C ARG A 114 -10.74 29.45 -10.01
N TYR A 115 -9.79 28.69 -9.50
CA TYR A 115 -9.22 28.81 -8.16
C TYR A 115 -7.72 29.18 -8.20
N GLY A 116 -7.37 30.14 -9.08
CA GLY A 116 -5.98 30.57 -9.32
C GLY A 116 -5.20 29.59 -10.21
N ALA A 117 -4.30 30.10 -11.05
CA ALA A 117 -3.49 29.30 -11.96
C ALA A 117 -2.01 29.36 -11.54
N SER A 118 -1.64 28.59 -10.53
CA SER A 118 -0.29 28.57 -9.97
C SER A 118 0.72 27.81 -10.84
N GLY A 119 0.26 27.07 -11.85
CA GLY A 119 1.08 26.12 -12.60
C GLY A 119 1.21 24.74 -11.95
N PHE A 120 0.63 24.53 -10.76
CA PHE A 120 0.68 23.28 -10.01
C PHE A 120 -0.67 22.93 -9.39
N PHE A 121 -0.86 21.67 -8.98
CA PHE A 121 -2.06 21.27 -8.25
C PHE A 121 -2.12 21.93 -6.86
N GLN A 122 -3.30 22.39 -6.46
CA GLN A 122 -3.51 23.05 -5.17
C GLN A 122 -4.73 22.48 -4.44
N VAL A 123 -4.67 22.42 -3.11
CA VAL A 123 -5.84 22.08 -2.30
C VAL A 123 -6.74 23.31 -2.19
N GLN A 124 -8.03 23.12 -2.45
CA GLN A 124 -9.05 24.17 -2.40
C GLN A 124 -10.24 23.71 -1.57
N GLN A 125 -10.94 24.69 -0.99
CA GLN A 125 -12.15 24.47 -0.22
C GLN A 125 -13.27 25.40 -0.71
N ASN A 126 -14.47 24.87 -0.88
CA ASN A 126 -15.68 25.65 -1.13
C ASN A 126 -16.80 25.13 -0.23
N GLY A 127 -17.14 25.90 0.81
CA GLY A 127 -18.01 25.44 1.89
C GLY A 127 -17.38 24.28 2.67
N ASP A 128 -18.09 23.17 2.78
CA ASP A 128 -17.65 21.95 3.45
C ASP A 128 -16.89 20.98 2.54
N ARG A 129 -16.75 21.30 1.25
CA ARG A 129 -16.14 20.42 0.24
C ARG A 129 -14.70 20.82 -0.05
N TRP A 130 -13.82 19.83 0.07
CA TRP A 130 -12.42 19.89 -0.33
C TRP A 130 -12.23 19.25 -1.71
N PHE A 131 -11.42 19.87 -2.55
CA PHE A 131 -11.08 19.38 -3.88
C PHE A 131 -9.69 19.90 -4.27
N LEU A 132 -9.15 19.42 -5.37
CA LEU A 132 -7.92 19.96 -5.94
C LEU A 132 -8.27 20.99 -7.02
N ALA A 133 -7.49 22.06 -7.17
CA ALA A 133 -7.43 22.81 -8.41
C ALA A 133 -6.26 22.28 -9.23
N ASP A 134 -6.45 22.15 -10.55
CA ASP A 134 -5.38 21.80 -11.47
C ASP A 134 -4.44 23.00 -11.73
N PRO A 135 -3.31 22.82 -12.45
CA PRO A 135 -2.37 23.89 -12.78
C PRO A 135 -2.97 25.15 -13.41
N GLN A 136 -4.14 25.04 -14.06
CA GLN A 136 -4.85 26.14 -14.72
C GLN A 136 -5.98 26.72 -13.86
N GLY A 137 -6.16 26.18 -12.65
CA GLY A 137 -7.15 26.61 -11.66
C GLY A 137 -8.51 25.94 -11.76
N TYR A 138 -8.69 24.91 -12.59
CA TYR A 138 -9.97 24.23 -12.71
C TYR A 138 -10.18 23.21 -11.58
N PRO A 139 -11.41 23.05 -11.05
CA PRO A 139 -11.71 22.00 -10.10
C PRO A 139 -11.37 20.61 -10.64
N PHE A 140 -10.59 19.87 -9.87
CA PHE A 140 -10.04 18.57 -10.18
C PHE A 140 -10.38 17.58 -9.07
N TRP A 141 -10.85 16.42 -9.48
CA TRP A 141 -11.02 15.26 -8.61
C TRP A 141 -10.13 14.15 -9.13
N SER A 142 -9.19 13.69 -8.31
CA SER A 142 -8.31 12.59 -8.70
C SER A 142 -9.07 11.27 -8.66
N ILE A 143 -9.22 10.65 -9.83
CA ILE A 143 -9.75 9.30 -10.01
C ILE A 143 -8.63 8.51 -10.66
N GLY A 144 -7.92 7.72 -9.85
CA GLY A 144 -6.70 7.04 -10.29
C GLY A 144 -6.66 5.57 -9.94
N VAL A 145 -5.89 4.83 -10.74
CA VAL A 145 -5.57 3.42 -10.49
C VAL A 145 -4.20 3.32 -9.83
N THR A 146 -4.12 2.57 -8.74
CA THR A 146 -2.83 2.29 -8.06
C THR A 146 -2.11 1.17 -8.81
N GLY A 147 -0.80 1.31 -9.01
CA GLY A 147 0.02 0.26 -9.59
C GLY A 147 -0.19 0.08 -11.10
N VAL A 148 -0.30 1.17 -11.87
CA VAL A 148 -0.32 1.07 -13.33
C VAL A 148 1.08 0.74 -13.82
N ARG A 149 1.40 -0.55 -13.90
CA ARG A 149 2.75 -1.04 -14.20
C ARG A 149 2.74 -2.37 -14.94
N PRO A 150 3.68 -2.59 -15.87
CA PRO A 150 3.85 -3.89 -16.52
C PRO A 150 4.52 -4.89 -15.57
N ILE A 151 5.45 -4.40 -14.74
CA ILE A 151 6.21 -5.14 -13.73
C ILE A 151 6.46 -4.23 -12.52
N SER A 152 6.79 -4.82 -11.37
CA SER A 152 7.17 -4.05 -10.18
C SER A 152 8.57 -3.47 -10.29
N GLU A 153 8.77 -2.27 -9.71
CA GLU A 153 10.08 -1.63 -9.59
C GLU A 153 10.59 -1.67 -8.14
N GLY A 154 11.91 -1.55 -7.99
CA GLY A 154 12.58 -1.65 -6.71
C GLY A 154 12.38 -3.02 -6.05
N ASN A 155 12.25 -3.02 -4.71
CA ASN A 155 12.16 -4.27 -3.92
C ASN A 155 10.73 -4.84 -3.82
N SER A 156 9.79 -4.39 -4.65
CA SER A 156 8.41 -4.90 -4.62
C SER A 156 8.28 -6.20 -5.41
N LEU A 157 7.69 -7.24 -4.80
CA LEU A 157 7.38 -8.52 -5.46
C LEU A 157 5.89 -8.62 -5.85
N ALA A 158 5.20 -7.50 -6.01
CA ALA A 158 3.80 -7.50 -6.38
C ALA A 158 3.63 -7.79 -7.88
N GLY A 159 2.67 -8.66 -8.22
CA GLY A 159 2.39 -9.00 -9.62
C GLY A 159 3.45 -9.91 -10.28
N VAL A 160 4.31 -10.55 -9.49
CA VAL A 160 5.24 -11.58 -9.96
C VAL A 160 5.00 -12.91 -9.25
N SER A 161 5.39 -14.00 -9.89
CA SER A 161 5.34 -15.36 -9.37
C SER A 161 6.74 -15.87 -9.07
N LEU A 162 6.93 -16.49 -7.90
CA LEU A 162 8.15 -17.23 -7.57
C LEU A 162 8.20 -18.51 -8.41
N VAL A 163 9.26 -18.65 -9.21
CA VAL A 163 9.48 -19.78 -10.12
C VAL A 163 10.56 -20.72 -9.62
N SER A 164 11.61 -20.19 -8.99
CA SER A 164 12.75 -20.96 -8.49
C SER A 164 12.30 -22.07 -7.54
N GLY A 165 12.60 -23.32 -7.88
CA GLY A 165 12.17 -24.51 -7.13
C GLY A 165 10.68 -24.84 -7.25
N ARG A 166 9.95 -24.14 -8.14
CA ARG A 166 8.51 -24.28 -8.40
C ARG A 166 8.20 -24.43 -9.88
N GLU A 167 9.20 -24.72 -10.71
CA GLU A 167 9.11 -24.77 -12.16
C GLU A 167 8.01 -25.73 -12.64
N HIS A 168 7.83 -26.85 -11.94
CA HIS A 168 6.81 -27.86 -12.22
C HIS A 168 5.36 -27.34 -12.14
N LEU A 169 5.12 -26.20 -11.47
CA LEU A 169 3.80 -25.57 -11.39
C LEU A 169 3.42 -24.78 -12.66
N PHE A 170 4.38 -24.56 -13.57
CA PHE A 170 4.19 -23.75 -14.77
C PHE A 170 4.33 -24.63 -16.01
N ALA A 171 3.33 -24.61 -16.89
CA ALA A 171 3.37 -25.39 -18.13
C ALA A 171 4.44 -24.86 -19.10
N GLU A 172 4.70 -23.55 -19.06
CA GLU A 172 5.68 -22.88 -19.90
C GLU A 172 6.26 -21.65 -19.20
N LEU A 173 7.53 -21.39 -19.46
CA LEU A 173 8.24 -20.19 -19.05
C LEU A 173 9.09 -19.68 -20.22
N PRO A 174 9.21 -18.35 -20.43
CA PRO A 174 10.04 -17.81 -21.49
C PRO A 174 11.52 -18.09 -21.23
N HIS A 175 12.33 -18.17 -22.29
CA HIS A 175 13.78 -18.21 -22.10
C HIS A 175 14.27 -16.93 -21.41
N ARG A 176 15.05 -17.09 -20.33
CA ARG A 176 15.58 -15.97 -19.52
C ARG A 176 16.46 -15.00 -20.31
N ASN A 177 17.18 -15.50 -21.32
CA ASN A 177 18.02 -14.71 -22.23
C ASN A 177 17.35 -14.47 -23.59
N GLY A 178 16.03 -14.68 -23.66
CA GLY A 178 15.25 -14.51 -24.88
C GLY A 178 14.62 -13.12 -25.02
N PRO A 179 13.74 -12.93 -26.02
CA PRO A 179 13.08 -11.64 -26.28
C PRO A 179 12.19 -11.15 -25.13
N TYR A 180 11.86 -12.02 -24.17
CA TYR A 180 11.01 -11.71 -23.02
C TYR A 180 11.77 -11.63 -21.70
N ALA A 181 13.10 -11.46 -21.74
CA ALA A 181 13.94 -11.34 -20.55
C ALA A 181 13.43 -10.27 -19.56
N GLN A 182 12.84 -9.19 -20.06
CA GLN A 182 12.26 -8.09 -19.27
C GLN A 182 11.05 -8.50 -18.40
N ALA A 183 10.45 -9.68 -18.64
CA ALA A 183 9.38 -10.20 -17.80
C ALA A 183 9.89 -10.81 -16.48
N TYR A 184 11.20 -11.05 -16.36
CA TYR A 184 11.81 -11.57 -15.15
C TYR A 184 12.21 -10.45 -14.18
N GLN A 185 12.05 -10.72 -12.89
CA GLN A 185 12.55 -9.87 -11.81
C GLN A 185 13.55 -10.66 -10.97
N GLY A 186 14.83 -10.32 -11.13
CA GLY A 186 15.92 -11.10 -10.55
C GLY A 186 15.97 -12.54 -11.08
N ALA A 187 16.62 -13.43 -10.31
CA ALA A 187 16.76 -14.83 -10.68
C ALA A 187 15.46 -15.63 -10.48
N ASP A 188 14.63 -15.24 -9.52
CA ASP A 188 13.62 -16.18 -9.00
C ASP A 188 12.19 -15.90 -9.46
N TYR A 189 11.90 -14.71 -10.00
CA TYR A 189 10.53 -14.25 -10.23
C TYR A 189 10.22 -13.91 -11.68
N ILE A 190 8.98 -14.15 -12.11
CA ILE A 190 8.44 -13.75 -13.42
C ILE A 190 7.12 -13.01 -13.28
N SER A 191 6.89 -11.98 -14.11
CA SER A 191 5.57 -11.40 -14.33
C SER A 191 4.96 -11.94 -15.63
N PHE A 192 3.94 -12.80 -15.53
CA PHE A 192 3.16 -13.23 -16.69
C PHE A 192 2.42 -12.06 -17.36
N TYR A 193 2.05 -11.04 -16.58
CA TYR A 193 1.45 -9.82 -17.13
C TYR A 193 2.45 -9.05 -18.01
N ALA A 194 3.69 -8.84 -17.54
CA ALA A 194 4.74 -8.25 -18.37
C ALA A 194 5.02 -9.08 -19.63
N TRP A 195 5.06 -10.41 -19.49
CA TRP A 195 5.25 -11.30 -20.64
C TRP A 195 4.14 -11.13 -21.68
N ASN A 196 2.88 -11.10 -21.25
CA ASN A 196 1.74 -10.86 -22.12
C ASN A 196 1.73 -9.45 -22.72
N ILE A 197 2.24 -8.45 -22.02
CA ILE A 197 2.44 -7.10 -22.57
C ILE A 197 3.43 -7.12 -23.72
N LEU A 198 4.57 -7.79 -23.56
CA LEU A 198 5.58 -7.89 -24.61
C LEU A 198 5.05 -8.63 -25.83
N ARG A 199 4.26 -9.70 -25.64
CA ARG A 199 3.56 -10.38 -26.73
C ARG A 199 2.54 -9.47 -27.44
N LYS A 200 1.72 -8.74 -26.68
CA LYS A 200 0.61 -7.92 -27.21
C LYS A 200 1.08 -6.66 -27.92
N TYR A 201 2.04 -5.96 -27.31
CA TYR A 201 2.42 -4.60 -27.71
C TYR A 201 3.85 -4.49 -28.21
N GLY A 202 4.66 -5.53 -28.06
CA GLY A 202 6.08 -5.52 -28.44
C GLY A 202 6.99 -4.80 -27.45
N SER A 203 6.48 -3.84 -26.67
CA SER A 203 7.27 -3.10 -25.68
C SER A 203 6.42 -2.50 -24.54
N PHE A 204 7.08 -2.09 -23.45
CA PHE A 204 6.42 -1.37 -22.36
C PHE A 204 6.00 0.06 -22.76
N GLU A 205 6.69 0.69 -23.69
CA GLU A 205 6.31 2.01 -24.22
C GLU A 205 4.99 1.95 -24.98
N ALA A 206 4.84 0.98 -25.89
CA ALA A 206 3.59 0.77 -26.62
C ALA A 206 2.43 0.42 -25.68
N TRP A 207 2.70 -0.36 -24.62
CA TRP A 207 1.74 -0.59 -23.55
C TRP A 207 1.37 0.70 -22.80
N ALA A 208 2.33 1.54 -22.48
CA ALA A 208 2.10 2.78 -21.74
C ALA A 208 1.23 3.78 -22.54
N ASP A 209 1.47 3.89 -23.85
CA ASP A 209 0.68 4.75 -24.74
C ASP A 209 -0.78 4.26 -24.80
N GLN A 210 -0.96 2.96 -25.07
CA GLN A 210 -2.28 2.34 -25.15
C GLN A 210 -3.02 2.39 -23.80
N THR A 211 -2.31 2.16 -22.69
CA THR A 211 -2.91 2.20 -21.36
C THR A 211 -3.32 3.61 -20.97
N SER A 212 -2.51 4.62 -21.28
CA SER A 212 -2.85 6.03 -21.02
C SER A 212 -4.12 6.47 -21.73
N GLU A 213 -4.31 6.03 -22.98
CA GLU A 213 -5.52 6.32 -23.75
C GLU A 213 -6.73 5.58 -23.15
N ARG A 214 -6.58 4.31 -22.76
CA ARG A 214 -7.64 3.51 -22.14
C ARG A 214 -8.15 4.13 -20.85
N LEU A 215 -7.23 4.52 -19.97
CA LEU A 215 -7.58 5.14 -18.70
C LEU A 215 -8.41 6.41 -18.94
N GLN A 216 -7.98 7.28 -19.87
CA GLN A 216 -8.73 8.48 -20.23
C GLN A 216 -10.14 8.16 -20.76
N ASN A 217 -10.26 7.16 -21.65
CA ASN A 217 -11.56 6.75 -22.20
C ASN A 217 -12.49 6.14 -21.14
N TRP A 218 -11.94 5.55 -20.07
CA TRP A 218 -12.70 5.08 -18.91
C TRP A 218 -13.07 6.23 -17.95
N GLY A 219 -12.62 7.46 -18.22
CA GLY A 219 -12.80 8.60 -17.32
C GLY A 219 -11.83 8.64 -16.15
N ILE A 220 -10.79 7.82 -16.16
CA ILE A 220 -9.70 7.83 -15.19
C ILE A 220 -8.72 8.93 -15.62
N ASN A 221 -8.41 9.84 -14.69
CA ASN A 221 -7.63 11.03 -14.97
C ASN A 221 -6.33 11.11 -14.15
N THR A 222 -5.98 10.06 -13.39
CA THR A 222 -4.77 10.06 -12.57
C THR A 222 -4.03 8.72 -12.68
N LEU A 223 -2.72 8.77 -12.90
CA LEU A 223 -1.83 7.64 -12.61
C LEU A 223 -1.55 7.62 -11.12
N GLY A 224 -2.19 6.69 -10.42
CA GLY A 224 -2.10 6.57 -8.98
C GLY A 224 -0.74 6.05 -8.52
N ASN A 225 -0.63 5.83 -7.22
CA ASN A 225 0.63 5.50 -6.59
C ASN A 225 1.26 4.22 -7.16
N TRP A 226 2.59 4.11 -7.15
CA TRP A 226 3.35 2.97 -7.67
C TRP A 226 3.13 2.64 -9.16
N SER A 227 2.75 3.63 -9.97
CA SER A 227 2.76 3.49 -11.43
C SER A 227 4.21 3.44 -11.94
N HIS A 228 4.46 2.65 -13.00
CA HIS A 228 5.81 2.42 -13.54
C HIS A 228 6.41 3.66 -14.18
N HIS A 229 7.72 3.84 -14.10
CA HIS A 229 8.39 5.00 -14.72
C HIS A 229 8.06 5.17 -16.21
N THR A 230 7.93 4.07 -16.97
CA THR A 230 7.62 4.10 -18.42
C THR A 230 6.28 4.78 -18.71
N ILE A 231 5.24 4.57 -17.91
CA ILE A 231 3.96 5.25 -18.14
C ILE A 231 3.97 6.66 -17.57
N LEU A 232 4.65 6.89 -16.45
CA LEU A 232 4.81 8.22 -15.86
C LEU A 232 5.54 9.20 -16.79
N SER A 233 6.55 8.74 -17.53
CA SER A 233 7.34 9.60 -18.43
C SER A 233 6.68 9.86 -19.80
N ARG A 234 5.72 9.01 -20.20
CA ARG A 234 5.08 9.07 -21.51
C ARG A 234 3.66 9.65 -21.48
N SER A 235 2.95 9.42 -20.39
CA SER A 235 1.57 9.86 -20.25
C SER A 235 1.47 11.37 -20.06
N ARG A 236 0.35 11.95 -20.50
CA ARG A 236 -0.04 13.33 -20.17
C ARG A 236 -1.05 13.39 -19.02
N LEU A 237 -1.32 12.25 -18.38
CA LEU A 237 -2.18 12.18 -17.23
C LEU A 237 -1.50 12.79 -15.99
N PRO A 238 -2.25 13.53 -15.17
CA PRO A 238 -1.85 13.83 -13.80
C PRO A 238 -1.39 12.56 -13.05
N HIS A 239 -0.42 12.69 -12.15
CA HIS A 239 0.13 11.52 -11.48
C HIS A 239 0.60 11.78 -10.05
N THR A 240 0.84 10.70 -9.31
CA THR A 240 1.43 10.75 -7.96
C THR A 240 2.72 9.95 -7.91
N ARG A 241 3.63 10.32 -7.00
CA ARG A 241 4.88 9.59 -6.74
C ARG A 241 4.95 9.09 -5.30
N THR A 242 5.75 8.04 -5.06
CA THR A 242 6.11 7.60 -3.71
C THR A 242 7.55 7.95 -3.42
N LEU A 243 7.83 8.41 -2.21
CA LEU A 243 9.16 8.50 -1.64
C LEU A 243 9.22 7.55 -0.44
N ARG A 244 10.34 6.87 -0.23
CA ARG A 244 10.50 5.94 0.89
C ARG A 244 11.64 6.39 1.79
N THR A 245 11.32 6.65 3.05
CA THR A 245 12.27 7.08 4.09
C THR A 245 12.59 5.99 5.09
N THR A 246 12.00 4.81 4.88
CA THR A 246 12.19 3.63 5.74
C THR A 246 13.38 2.77 5.32
N ASP A 247 14.08 3.06 4.23
CA ASP A 247 15.21 2.25 3.74
C ASP A 247 16.52 2.57 4.51
N LEU A 248 16.40 2.60 5.84
CA LEU A 248 17.47 2.81 6.81
C LEU A 248 17.27 1.87 8.01
N GLU A 249 17.53 0.58 7.80
CA GLU A 249 17.26 -0.49 8.78
C GLU A 249 18.02 -0.34 10.10
N ALA A 250 19.17 0.34 10.06
CA ALA A 250 19.94 0.65 11.27
C ALA A 250 19.12 1.47 12.29
N LEU A 251 18.06 2.15 11.87
CA LEU A 251 17.19 2.93 12.75
C LEU A 251 15.81 2.30 13.02
N THR A 252 15.63 1.03 12.66
CA THR A 252 14.36 0.32 12.88
C THR A 252 14.04 0.13 14.37
N ILE A 253 12.83 0.52 14.78
CA ILE A 253 12.28 0.28 16.12
C ILE A 253 11.32 -0.91 16.10
N HIS A 254 10.32 -0.82 15.24
CA HIS A 254 9.27 -1.83 15.08
C HIS A 254 8.76 -1.79 13.64
N LYS A 255 8.93 -2.89 12.89
CA LYS A 255 8.54 -2.97 11.47
C LYS A 255 9.13 -1.80 10.67
N ASN A 256 8.29 -0.95 10.08
CA ASN A 256 8.67 0.20 9.26
C ASN A 256 8.76 1.52 10.05
N ILE A 257 8.73 1.47 11.39
CA ILE A 257 8.95 2.65 12.24
C ILE A 257 10.45 2.86 12.42
N ARG A 258 10.90 4.08 12.14
CA ARG A 258 12.28 4.52 12.32
C ARG A 258 12.40 5.46 13.52
N ASP A 259 13.57 5.51 14.12
CA ASP A 259 13.87 6.48 15.18
C ASP A 259 13.96 7.90 14.59
N VAL A 260 12.83 8.60 14.56
CA VAL A 260 12.70 9.93 13.93
C VAL A 260 13.42 11.04 14.69
N PHE A 261 13.85 10.76 15.92
CA PHE A 261 14.64 11.68 16.73
C PHE A 261 16.14 11.53 16.49
N ASP A 262 16.57 10.49 15.78
CA ASP A 262 17.96 10.31 15.40
C ASP A 262 18.30 11.21 14.20
N PRO A 263 19.31 12.10 14.29
CA PRO A 263 19.68 12.99 13.19
C PRO A 263 20.06 12.26 11.89
N ALA A 264 20.53 11.01 11.98
CA ALA A 264 20.81 10.19 10.81
C ALA A 264 19.54 9.90 9.99
N TRP A 265 18.37 9.82 10.63
CA TRP A 265 17.10 9.66 9.91
C TRP A 265 16.78 10.90 9.08
N ALA A 266 16.84 12.09 9.66
CA ALA A 266 16.61 13.34 8.93
C ALA A 266 17.60 13.54 7.77
N THR A 267 18.86 13.13 7.97
CA THR A 267 19.89 13.16 6.92
C THR A 267 19.54 12.22 5.76
N HIS A 268 19.07 11.02 6.06
CA HIS A 268 18.61 10.07 5.05
C HIS A 268 17.37 10.59 4.30
N VAL A 269 16.38 11.12 5.01
CA VAL A 269 15.18 11.74 4.40
C VAL A 269 15.57 12.86 3.43
N ASP A 270 16.49 13.75 3.83
CA ASP A 270 16.98 14.84 2.96
C ASP A 270 17.64 14.28 1.69
N SER A 271 18.44 13.23 1.80
CA SER A 271 19.10 12.60 0.65
C SER A 271 18.12 11.94 -0.32
N VAL A 272 17.09 11.25 0.19
CA VAL A 272 16.03 10.66 -0.64
C VAL A 272 15.29 11.75 -1.39
N PHE A 273 14.93 12.85 -0.73
CA PHE A 273 14.15 13.92 -1.37
C PHE A 273 14.99 14.71 -2.39
N ALA A 274 16.28 14.92 -2.13
CA ALA A 274 17.20 15.48 -3.12
C ALA A 274 17.30 14.60 -4.39
N ALA A 275 17.36 13.28 -4.22
CA ALA A 275 17.51 12.35 -5.33
C ALA A 275 16.20 12.09 -6.10
N GLU A 276 15.07 12.03 -5.41
CA GLU A 276 13.82 11.48 -5.97
C GLU A 276 12.68 12.49 -6.11
N ALA A 277 12.71 13.62 -5.38
CA ALA A 277 11.71 14.69 -5.49
C ALA A 277 12.23 15.88 -6.32
N GLN A 278 13.44 16.35 -6.03
CA GLN A 278 14.03 17.52 -6.71
C GLN A 278 14.01 17.44 -8.24
N PRO A 279 14.26 16.28 -8.90
CA PRO A 279 14.21 16.21 -10.37
C PRO A 279 12.82 16.47 -10.98
N TYR A 280 11.76 16.41 -10.18
CA TYR A 280 10.36 16.57 -10.61
C TYR A 280 9.71 17.85 -10.07
N ALA A 281 10.48 18.74 -9.42
CA ALA A 281 9.95 19.96 -8.81
C ALA A 281 9.27 20.94 -9.78
N GLN A 282 9.47 20.78 -11.09
CA GLN A 282 8.85 21.58 -12.16
C GLN A 282 7.79 20.81 -12.97
N ASP A 283 7.49 19.57 -12.60
CA ASP A 283 6.51 18.75 -13.32
C ASP A 283 5.08 19.16 -12.97
N SER A 284 4.47 20.05 -13.76
CA SER A 284 3.09 20.50 -13.54
C SER A 284 2.02 19.38 -13.53
N LEU A 285 2.32 18.17 -14.03
CA LEU A 285 1.40 17.03 -14.01
C LEU A 285 1.50 16.22 -12.71
N LEU A 286 2.54 16.43 -11.91
CA LEU A 286 2.67 15.80 -10.62
C LEU A 286 1.68 16.46 -9.63
N ILE A 287 0.81 15.65 -9.04
CA ILE A 287 -0.12 16.09 -7.99
C ILE A 287 0.63 16.25 -6.67
N GLY A 288 1.49 15.28 -6.36
CA GLY A 288 2.21 15.25 -5.10
C GLY A 288 2.86 13.90 -4.80
N TYR A 289 3.47 13.84 -3.61
CA TYR A 289 4.20 12.68 -3.12
C TYR A 289 3.49 12.05 -1.93
N PHE A 290 3.25 10.75 -2.01
CA PHE A 290 3.08 9.93 -0.82
C PHE A 290 4.46 9.63 -0.25
N VAL A 291 4.63 9.76 1.07
CA VAL A 291 5.88 9.41 1.75
C VAL A 291 5.61 8.22 2.64
N ASP A 292 6.32 7.12 2.39
CA ASP A 292 6.10 5.82 3.00
C ASP A 292 4.69 5.26 2.76
N ASN A 293 4.39 4.12 3.36
CA ASN A 293 3.12 3.44 3.20
C ASN A 293 2.83 2.57 4.41
N GLU A 294 1.63 2.71 4.98
CA GLU A 294 1.04 1.73 5.88
C GLU A 294 1.88 1.37 7.11
N GLN A 295 2.67 2.34 7.58
CA GLN A 295 3.39 2.22 8.85
C GLN A 295 2.38 1.94 9.99
N PRO A 296 2.80 1.18 11.02
CA PRO A 296 1.92 0.70 12.09
C PRO A 296 1.59 1.80 13.13
N TRP A 297 1.04 2.94 12.68
CA TRP A 297 0.73 4.10 13.52
C TRP A 297 -0.25 3.82 14.66
N GLN A 298 -1.01 2.73 14.61
CA GLN A 298 -1.94 2.29 15.65
C GLN A 298 -1.26 1.47 16.75
N ASN A 299 -0.03 1.02 16.51
CA ASN A 299 0.78 0.29 17.47
C ASN A 299 2.25 0.53 17.17
N LEU A 300 2.74 1.68 17.62
CA LEU A 300 4.11 2.13 17.33
C LEU A 300 5.17 1.33 18.08
N GLU A 301 4.80 0.71 19.21
CA GLU A 301 5.70 -0.03 20.10
C GLU A 301 7.02 0.72 20.37
N LEU A 302 6.97 2.04 20.56
CA LEU A 302 8.16 2.92 20.64
C LEU A 302 9.16 2.47 21.72
N LEU A 303 8.65 1.88 22.81
CA LEU A 303 9.49 1.39 23.90
C LEU A 303 10.30 0.13 23.57
N ARG A 304 10.13 -0.46 22.37
CA ARG A 304 11.01 -1.53 21.85
C ARG A 304 12.36 -1.01 21.35
N ALA A 305 12.48 0.31 21.16
CA ALA A 305 13.75 0.90 20.74
C ALA A 305 14.86 0.55 21.74
N PRO A 306 16.07 0.18 21.27
CA PRO A 306 17.20 -0.06 22.16
C PRO A 306 17.44 1.12 23.11
N LYS A 307 17.85 0.79 24.34
CA LYS A 307 17.89 1.69 25.49
C LYS A 307 18.69 2.99 25.28
N ASP A 308 19.72 2.96 24.45
CA ASP A 308 20.64 4.09 24.22
C ASP A 308 20.28 4.98 23.01
N ARG A 309 19.19 4.63 22.32
CA ARG A 309 18.72 5.32 21.12
C ARG A 309 18.21 6.73 21.38
N ALA A 310 18.24 7.56 20.34
CA ALA A 310 17.75 8.93 20.40
C ALA A 310 16.29 8.97 20.89
N LEU A 311 15.43 8.06 20.41
CA LEU A 311 14.07 7.93 20.90
C LEU A 311 13.98 7.74 22.41
N ARG A 312 14.80 6.85 23.00
CA ARG A 312 14.73 6.56 24.44
C ARG A 312 15.19 7.74 25.28
N LYS A 313 16.16 8.51 24.79
CA LYS A 313 16.58 9.78 25.41
C LYS A 313 15.48 10.84 25.34
N HIS A 314 14.79 10.95 24.20
CA HIS A 314 13.64 11.86 24.03
C HIS A 314 12.45 11.44 24.89
N TRP A 315 12.21 10.15 25.05
CA TRP A 315 11.22 9.62 25.99
C TRP A 315 11.55 10.04 27.43
N GLN A 316 12.79 9.85 27.89
CA GLN A 316 13.20 10.29 29.23
C GLN A 316 12.99 11.80 29.41
N ALA A 317 13.43 12.63 28.45
CA ALA A 317 13.28 14.07 28.50
C ALA A 317 11.79 14.51 28.54
N PHE A 318 10.95 13.89 27.71
CA PHE A 318 9.49 14.11 27.71
C PHE A 318 8.86 13.88 29.09
N VAL A 319 9.27 12.80 29.77
CA VAL A 319 8.75 12.47 31.10
C VAL A 319 9.28 13.46 32.14
N GLN A 320 10.55 13.86 32.05
CA GLN A 320 11.16 14.86 32.93
C GLN A 320 10.50 16.24 32.80
N GLU A 321 10.09 16.64 31.60
CA GLU A 321 9.33 17.89 31.38
C GLU A 321 7.98 17.89 32.10
N ARG A 322 7.32 16.72 32.18
CA ARG A 322 6.00 16.57 32.84
C ARG A 322 6.12 16.36 34.35
N TYR A 323 7.17 15.68 34.78
CA TYR A 323 7.41 15.32 36.18
C TYR A 323 8.83 15.77 36.57
N PRO A 324 8.97 16.93 37.23
CA PRO A 324 10.30 17.45 37.61
C PRO A 324 11.07 16.55 38.58
N ASP A 325 10.38 15.67 39.33
CA ASP A 325 11.00 14.71 40.25
C ASP A 325 10.35 13.32 40.18
N LEU A 326 11.13 12.29 40.54
CA LEU A 326 10.72 10.89 40.51
C LEU A 326 9.62 10.55 41.51
N THR A 327 9.44 11.33 42.58
CA THR A 327 8.37 11.07 43.57
C THR A 327 7.01 11.36 42.95
N LEU A 328 6.88 12.45 42.21
CA LEU A 328 5.67 12.77 41.45
C LEU A 328 5.39 11.72 40.36
N LEU A 329 6.42 11.34 39.60
CA LEU A 329 6.31 10.31 38.57
C LEU A 329 5.86 8.97 39.15
N ASN A 330 6.53 8.49 40.20
CA ASN A 330 6.23 7.21 40.84
C ASN A 330 4.80 7.17 41.38
N ARG A 331 4.30 8.29 41.91
CA ARG A 331 2.89 8.41 42.32
C ARG A 331 1.94 8.34 41.12
N ALA A 332 2.21 9.11 40.06
CA ALA A 332 1.35 9.19 38.89
C ALA A 332 1.27 7.86 38.13
N TRP A 333 2.40 7.14 38.04
CA TRP A 333 2.53 5.90 37.29
C TRP A 333 2.36 4.66 38.15
N ASN A 334 2.21 4.81 39.46
CA ASN A 334 2.25 3.69 40.42
C ASN A 334 3.49 2.82 40.18
N ALA A 335 4.66 3.46 40.22
CA ALA A 335 5.96 2.88 39.91
C ALA A 335 6.96 3.10 41.06
N ASN A 336 8.18 2.60 40.92
CA ASN A 336 9.23 2.69 41.93
C ASN A 336 10.62 2.95 41.32
N PHE A 337 10.69 3.86 40.36
CA PHE A 337 11.94 4.30 39.75
C PHE A 337 12.86 4.96 40.79
N LYS A 338 14.15 4.64 40.72
CA LYS A 338 15.22 5.14 41.58
C LYS A 338 16.05 6.21 40.89
N GLU A 339 16.14 6.12 39.58
CA GLU A 339 16.87 7.05 38.72
C GLU A 339 16.13 7.24 37.39
N TRP A 340 16.49 8.27 36.64
CA TRP A 340 15.85 8.57 35.37
C TRP A 340 16.16 7.54 34.28
N GLU A 341 17.30 6.86 34.42
CA GLU A 341 17.70 5.72 33.60
C GLU A 341 16.67 4.58 33.69
N ASP A 342 16.00 4.37 34.83
CA ASP A 342 14.94 3.36 34.93
C ASP A 342 13.78 3.67 33.97
N VAL A 343 13.42 4.96 33.83
CA VAL A 343 12.41 5.43 32.87
C VAL A 343 12.89 5.21 31.44
N ARG A 344 14.17 5.54 31.17
CA ARG A 344 14.80 5.29 29.86
C ARG A 344 14.94 3.81 29.55
N TYR A 345 14.95 2.92 30.54
CA TYR A 345 15.17 1.48 30.37
C TYR A 345 13.92 0.63 30.58
N LEU A 346 12.77 1.26 30.85
CA LEU A 346 11.44 0.65 30.91
C LEU A 346 11.25 -0.40 29.81
N ALA A 347 11.13 -1.65 30.23
CA ALA A 347 10.86 -2.79 29.38
C ALA A 347 9.35 -3.01 29.25
N ARG A 348 8.92 -3.55 28.12
CA ARG A 348 7.49 -3.75 27.80
C ARG A 348 6.79 -4.70 28.78
N GLU A 349 7.55 -5.60 29.40
CA GLU A 349 7.06 -6.57 30.36
C GLU A 349 6.76 -5.92 31.73
N HIS A 350 7.27 -4.70 31.97
CA HIS A 350 7.24 -4.01 33.25
C HIS A 350 6.62 -2.62 33.13
N LEU A 351 5.66 -2.45 32.22
CA LEU A 351 4.97 -1.17 32.06
C LEU A 351 4.19 -0.81 33.32
N PRO A 352 4.29 0.45 33.80
CA PRO A 352 3.51 0.91 34.94
C PRO A 352 2.00 0.80 34.69
N ARG A 353 1.24 0.57 35.76
CA ARG A 353 -0.23 0.41 35.71
C ARG A 353 -0.98 1.60 36.29
N GLY A 354 -0.28 2.68 36.62
CA GLY A 354 -0.89 3.90 37.15
C GLY A 354 -1.78 4.59 36.11
N PRO A 355 -2.74 5.41 36.58
CA PRO A 355 -3.77 5.99 35.73
C PRO A 355 -3.23 6.95 34.66
N HIS A 356 -2.01 7.50 34.84
CA HIS A 356 -1.44 8.48 33.92
C HIS A 356 -0.49 7.89 32.87
N PHE A 357 0.04 6.68 33.08
CA PHE A 357 1.06 6.12 32.19
C PHE A 357 0.58 6.02 30.73
N GLN A 358 -0.65 5.52 30.52
CA GLN A 358 -1.21 5.37 29.17
C GLN A 358 -1.42 6.73 28.48
N THR A 359 -1.93 7.74 29.21
CA THR A 359 -2.09 9.11 28.68
C THR A 359 -0.75 9.77 28.36
N ASP A 360 0.30 9.48 29.14
CA ASP A 360 1.65 9.96 28.86
C ASP A 360 2.27 9.27 27.63
N MET A 361 2.05 7.97 27.48
CA MET A 361 2.45 7.22 26.28
C MET A 361 1.76 7.77 25.03
N GLU A 362 0.44 7.99 25.07
CA GLU A 362 -0.31 8.55 23.93
C GLU A 362 0.18 9.96 23.54
N ALA A 363 0.50 10.80 24.53
CA ALA A 363 1.06 12.12 24.29
C ALA A 363 2.49 12.06 23.71
N PHE A 364 3.30 11.08 24.12
CA PHE A 364 4.62 10.87 23.52
C PHE A 364 4.52 10.33 22.09
N GLU A 365 3.58 9.42 21.82
CA GLU A 365 3.28 8.94 20.46
C GLU A 365 2.83 10.09 19.55
N ALA A 366 2.06 11.06 20.07
CA ALA A 366 1.71 12.27 19.34
C ALA A 366 2.94 13.12 19.00
N ARG A 367 3.87 13.33 19.96
CA ARG A 367 5.15 14.04 19.70
C ARG A 367 6.02 13.30 18.68
N PHE A 368 6.06 11.98 18.73
CA PHE A 368 6.76 11.16 17.75
C PHE A 368 6.16 11.34 16.34
N ALA A 369 4.83 11.30 16.22
CA ALA A 369 4.16 11.53 14.95
C ALA A 369 4.40 12.96 14.42
N GLU A 370 4.30 13.98 15.28
CA GLU A 370 4.61 15.36 14.92
C GLU A 370 6.04 15.51 14.37
N GLN A 371 7.03 14.93 15.06
CA GLN A 371 8.42 14.93 14.60
C GLN A 371 8.59 14.30 13.22
N TYR A 372 7.93 13.16 12.97
CA TYR A 372 7.93 12.51 11.66
C TYR A 372 7.36 13.43 10.57
N PHE A 373 6.12 13.91 10.76
CA PHE A 373 5.41 14.69 9.74
C PHE A 373 6.07 16.05 9.51
N GLN A 374 6.55 16.71 10.56
CA GLN A 374 7.24 17.99 10.45
C GLN A 374 8.56 17.85 9.70
N THR A 375 9.36 16.82 10.02
CA THR A 375 10.64 16.56 9.33
C THR A 375 10.40 16.27 7.84
N VAL A 376 9.48 15.35 7.54
CA VAL A 376 9.12 14.99 6.16
C VAL A 376 8.63 16.21 5.39
N ARG A 377 7.67 16.97 5.94
CA ARG A 377 7.12 18.16 5.28
C ARG A 377 8.20 19.21 5.03
N THR A 378 9.04 19.50 6.02
CA THR A 378 10.08 20.53 5.94
C THR A 378 11.10 20.18 4.87
N LEU A 379 11.61 18.95 4.89
CA LEU A 379 12.62 18.51 3.94
C LEU A 379 12.03 18.34 2.53
N LEU A 380 10.79 17.85 2.40
CA LEU A 380 10.15 17.77 1.09
C LEU A 380 10.00 19.16 0.49
N LYS A 381 9.52 20.13 1.26
CA LYS A 381 9.35 21.52 0.78
C LYS A 381 10.66 22.25 0.51
N LYS A 382 11.77 21.83 1.11
CA LYS A 382 13.13 22.29 0.76
C LYS A 382 13.50 21.91 -0.68
N HIS A 383 13.17 20.69 -1.10
CA HIS A 383 13.54 20.15 -2.43
C HIS A 383 12.47 20.35 -3.50
N ASP A 384 11.20 20.43 -3.09
CA ASP A 384 10.04 20.62 -3.95
C ASP A 384 8.98 21.49 -3.24
N PRO A 385 9.05 22.82 -3.39
CA PRO A 385 8.09 23.72 -2.74
C PRO A 385 6.70 23.66 -3.37
N ASN A 386 6.58 23.18 -4.61
CA ASN A 386 5.39 23.30 -5.45
C ASN A 386 4.37 22.20 -5.18
N HIS A 387 4.82 20.96 -5.04
CA HIS A 387 3.93 19.80 -5.01
C HIS A 387 3.37 19.46 -3.64
N LEU A 388 2.23 18.77 -3.61
CA LEU A 388 1.55 18.40 -2.38
C LEU A 388 2.28 17.29 -1.62
N TYR A 389 2.29 17.39 -0.29
CA TYR A 389 2.61 16.27 0.59
C TYR A 389 1.34 15.48 0.86
N LEU A 390 1.23 14.26 0.32
CA LEU A 390 0.01 13.44 0.36
C LEU A 390 -0.06 12.49 1.57
N GLY A 391 0.85 12.66 2.53
CA GLY A 391 0.93 11.84 3.74
C GLY A 391 1.51 10.43 3.52
N CYS A 392 1.24 9.53 4.47
CA CYS A 392 1.87 8.20 4.59
C CYS A 392 0.90 7.01 4.53
N ARG A 393 -0.33 7.23 4.01
CA ARG A 393 -1.30 6.17 3.65
C ARG A 393 -1.63 5.20 4.81
N PHE A 394 -2.41 5.66 5.78
CA PHE A 394 -2.84 4.85 6.93
C PHE A 394 -3.72 3.65 6.50
N THR A 395 -3.45 2.44 7.03
CA THR A 395 -4.14 1.15 6.69
C THR A 395 -5.56 1.02 7.20
N ARG A 396 -5.92 1.71 8.28
CA ARG A 396 -7.21 1.56 8.98
C ARG A 396 -7.68 2.89 9.54
N ARG A 397 -8.99 2.98 9.81
CA ARG A 397 -9.60 4.08 10.54
C ARG A 397 -8.88 4.21 11.88
N LEU A 398 -8.04 5.24 12.03
CA LEU A 398 -7.37 5.54 13.29
C LEU A 398 -8.45 5.65 14.38
N PRO A 399 -8.28 4.99 15.55
CA PRO A 399 -9.25 5.12 16.64
C PRO A 399 -9.51 6.60 16.95
N PRO A 400 -10.71 6.96 17.43
CA PRO A 400 -11.04 8.33 17.78
C PRO A 400 -10.28 8.75 19.04
N ALA A 401 -9.00 9.10 18.90
CA ALA A 401 -8.24 9.80 19.92
C ALA A 401 -8.39 11.33 19.75
N PRO A 402 -8.37 12.11 20.85
CA PRO A 402 -8.61 13.55 20.84
C PRO A 402 -7.56 14.38 20.08
N HIS A 403 -6.41 13.81 19.72
CA HIS A 403 -5.28 14.49 19.08
C HIS A 403 -5.34 14.55 17.54
N ARG A 404 -6.49 14.18 16.94
CA ARG A 404 -6.73 14.30 15.48
C ARG A 404 -6.55 15.71 14.90
N ARG A 405 -6.50 16.76 15.75
CA ARG A 405 -6.32 18.14 15.29
C ARG A 405 -4.90 18.40 14.77
N ASP A 406 -3.88 17.75 15.32
CA ASP A 406 -2.49 18.15 15.03
C ASP A 406 -1.97 17.52 13.74
N CYS A 407 -2.21 16.22 13.48
CA CYS A 407 -1.84 15.62 12.19
C CYS A 407 -2.63 16.19 10.99
N ARG A 408 -3.85 16.71 11.20
CA ARG A 408 -4.62 17.42 10.17
C ARG A 408 -4.18 18.87 9.95
N ALA A 409 -3.47 19.48 10.91
CA ALA A 409 -2.93 20.83 10.78
C ALA A 409 -1.53 20.84 10.15
N ILE A 410 -0.84 19.68 10.16
CA ILE A 410 0.52 19.53 9.63
C ILE A 410 0.51 19.08 8.16
N LEU A 411 -0.49 18.29 7.72
CA LEU A 411 -0.74 17.98 6.31
C LEU A 411 -1.48 19.13 5.63
#